data_AF-A0A2D4MFH3-F1
#
_entry.id   AF-A0A2D4MFH3-F1
#
_cell.length_a   1.000
_cell.length_b   1.000
_cell.length_c   1.000
_cell.angle_alpha   90.00
_cell.angle_beta   90.00
_cell.angle_gamma   90.00
#
_symmetry.space_group_name_H-M   'P 1'
#
loop_
_entity.id
_entity.type
_entity.pdbx_description
1 polymer ?
#
loop_
_entity_poly.entity_id
_entity_poly.type
_entity_poly.pdbx_seq_one_letter_code
_entity_poly.pdbx_strand_id
1 'polypeptide(L)'
;ERMPEQIRLKVGGVDPKQLAVYEEFARNVPGFLPTNDSSQPTGILAQPMKQAWATDDVAQIYDKCMAELEQHLQSVPHTLAMNPQTQALRSLLEAVVVARNSRDAIAALGLLQKAVEGLLDATSGADADLLLRYRECHLLVLKALQDGRAYGSPWCNKQITRSVIIMTLGVGWEL
;
A
#
# COMPACT_ATOMS: atom_id res chain seq x y z
N GLU A 1 -24.81 3.87 51.99
CA GLU A 1 -24.72 5.03 51.10
C GLU A 1 -24.95 4.57 49.67
N ARG A 2 -25.90 5.15 48.91
CA ARG A 2 -26.20 4.71 47.53
C ARG A 2 -25.35 5.52 46.54
N MET A 3 -24.86 4.87 45.48
CA MET A 3 -24.10 5.55 44.43
C MET A 3 -24.90 6.71 43.80
N PRO A 4 -24.25 7.87 43.55
CA PRO A 4 -24.84 8.98 42.81
C PRO A 4 -25.29 8.57 41.41
N GLU A 5 -26.41 9.12 40.95
CA GLU A 5 -27.03 8.78 39.66
C GLU A 5 -26.07 8.94 38.46
N GLN A 6 -25.17 9.93 38.52
CA GLN A 6 -24.23 10.25 37.44
C GLN A 6 -23.16 9.18 37.21
N ILE A 7 -22.74 8.47 38.26
CA ILE A 7 -21.72 7.41 38.16
C ILE A 7 -22.32 6.01 38.34
N ARG A 8 -23.64 5.93 38.54
CA ARG A 8 -24.36 4.67 38.74
C ARG A 8 -24.20 3.77 37.52
N LEU A 9 -23.78 2.53 37.76
CA LEU A 9 -23.69 1.50 36.73
C LEU A 9 -25.08 1.27 36.12
N LYS A 10 -25.19 1.48 34.81
CA LYS A 10 -26.41 1.19 34.05
C LYS A 10 -26.48 -0.31 33.78
N VAL A 11 -27.63 -0.91 34.06
CA VAL A 11 -27.90 -2.33 33.72
C VAL A 11 -28.25 -2.38 32.24
N GLY A 12 -27.44 -3.08 31.43
CA GLY A 12 -27.67 -3.20 29.97
C GLY A 12 -26.55 -2.67 29.06
N GLY A 13 -25.29 -2.78 29.48
CA GLY A 13 -24.13 -2.29 28.72
C GLY A 13 -23.72 -0.89 29.17
N VAL A 14 -22.41 -0.67 29.19
CA VAL A 14 -21.80 0.61 29.57
C VAL A 14 -21.64 1.50 28.34
N ASP A 15 -21.72 2.82 28.52
CA ASP A 15 -21.49 3.78 27.44
C ASP A 15 -20.06 3.58 26.88
N PRO A 16 -19.84 3.56 25.56
CA PRO A 16 -18.51 3.41 24.97
C PRO A 16 -17.47 4.38 25.54
N LYS A 17 -17.86 5.59 25.96
CA LYS A 17 -16.96 6.55 26.60
C LYS A 17 -16.38 6.05 27.93
N GLN A 18 -17.07 5.17 28.62
CA GLN A 18 -16.61 4.54 29.87
C GLN A 18 -15.60 3.42 29.62
N LEU A 19 -15.49 2.92 28.38
CA LEU A 19 -14.49 1.93 27.98
C LEU A 19 -13.13 2.54 27.63
N ALA A 20 -13.03 3.87 27.53
CA ALA A 20 -11.78 4.56 27.16
C ALA A 20 -10.58 4.14 28.03
N VAL A 21 -10.81 3.85 29.31
CA VAL A 21 -9.76 3.37 30.22
C VAL A 21 -9.23 2.00 29.79
N TYR A 22 -10.10 1.08 29.35
CA TYR A 22 -9.68 -0.23 28.84
C TYR A 22 -8.93 -0.09 27.51
N GLU A 23 -9.35 0.83 26.65
CA GLU A 23 -8.65 1.14 25.40
C GLU A 23 -7.25 1.73 25.68
N GLU A 24 -7.12 2.59 26.68
CA GLU A 24 -5.85 3.20 27.07
C GLU A 24 -4.89 2.18 27.73
N PHE A 25 -5.41 1.24 28.52
CA PHE A 25 -4.60 0.12 29.02
C PHE A 25 -4.09 -0.79 27.91
N ALA A 26 -4.88 -1.04 26.88
CA ALA A 26 -4.45 -1.82 25.71
C ALA A 26 -3.41 -1.05 24.87
N ARG A 27 -3.48 0.28 24.89
CA ARG A 27 -2.60 1.17 24.12
C ARG A 27 -1.26 1.41 24.80
N ASN A 28 -1.24 1.56 26.12
CA ASN A 28 -0.08 2.05 26.85
C ASN A 28 0.40 1.04 27.91
N VAL A 29 1.10 0.00 27.44
CA VAL A 29 1.67 -1.03 28.31
C VAL A 29 3.02 -0.55 28.87
N PRO A 30 3.19 -0.46 30.21
CA PRO A 30 4.45 -0.04 30.81
C PRO A 30 5.64 -0.91 30.36
N GLY A 31 6.72 -0.27 29.93
CA GLY A 31 7.91 -0.96 29.42
C GLY A 31 7.89 -1.24 27.91
N PHE A 32 6.80 -0.91 27.21
CA PHE A 32 6.67 -1.00 25.76
C PHE A 32 6.28 0.34 25.15
N LEU A 33 6.60 0.53 23.87
CA LEU A 33 6.16 1.73 23.15
C LEU A 33 4.64 1.67 22.92
N PRO A 34 3.92 2.80 23.05
CA PRO A 34 2.47 2.83 22.84
C PRO A 34 2.10 2.36 21.43
N THR A 35 1.03 1.57 21.31
CA THR A 35 0.51 1.12 20.02
C THR A 35 -0.31 2.24 19.37
N ASN A 36 0.23 2.86 18.31
CA ASN A 36 -0.59 3.67 17.41
C ASN A 36 -1.48 2.75 16.56
N ASP A 37 -2.69 3.20 16.20
CA ASP A 37 -3.74 2.48 15.44
C ASP A 37 -3.28 1.81 14.12
N SER A 38 -2.03 1.97 13.70
CA SER A 38 -1.43 1.38 12.51
C SER A 38 -0.74 0.02 12.72
N SER A 39 -0.76 -0.54 13.93
CA SER A 39 -0.18 -1.87 14.18
C SER A 39 -0.96 -2.65 15.24
N GLN A 40 -2.23 -2.96 14.96
CA GLN A 40 -2.93 -3.99 15.72
C GLN A 40 -2.63 -5.36 15.08
N PRO A 41 -1.94 -6.30 15.76
CA PRO A 41 -2.05 -7.69 15.39
C PRO A 41 -3.50 -8.09 15.66
N THR A 42 -4.24 -8.38 14.59
CA THR A 42 -5.66 -8.73 14.60
C THR A 42 -5.94 -9.86 15.59
N GLY A 43 -6.47 -9.48 16.75
CA GLY A 43 -7.20 -10.40 17.61
C GLY A 43 -8.44 -10.88 16.88
N ILE A 44 -8.64 -12.19 16.87
CA ILE A 44 -9.49 -13.01 15.98
C ILE A 44 -10.99 -12.66 15.97
N LEU A 45 -11.49 -11.61 16.65
CA LEU A 45 -12.93 -11.37 16.80
C LEU A 45 -13.31 -9.86 16.84
N ALA A 46 -13.38 -9.18 15.69
CA ALA A 46 -14.08 -7.89 15.40
C ALA A 46 -13.36 -7.19 14.22
N GLN A 47 -13.91 -6.70 13.10
CA GLN A 47 -15.25 -6.30 12.63
C GLN A 47 -15.24 -6.46 11.09
N PRO A 48 -16.19 -7.17 10.46
CA PRO A 48 -16.22 -7.30 8.99
C PRO A 48 -16.43 -5.96 8.26
N MET A 49 -17.02 -4.97 8.93
CA MET A 49 -17.37 -3.68 8.33
C MET A 49 -16.17 -2.74 8.14
N LYS A 50 -15.17 -2.78 9.04
CA LYS A 50 -13.94 -1.97 8.91
C LYS A 50 -13.00 -2.49 7.82
N GLN A 51 -12.93 -3.82 7.67
CA GLN A 51 -12.15 -4.46 6.61
C GLN A 51 -12.73 -4.16 5.23
N ALA A 52 -14.06 -4.17 5.09
CA ALA A 52 -14.72 -3.85 3.83
C ALA A 52 -14.43 -2.41 3.35
N TRP A 53 -14.46 -1.42 4.25
CA TRP A 53 -14.13 -0.03 3.90
C TRP A 53 -12.66 0.18 3.55
N ALA A 54 -11.75 -0.41 4.32
CA ALA A 54 -10.32 -0.37 4.01
C ALA A 54 -10.00 -1.01 2.64
N THR A 55 -10.68 -2.11 2.27
CA THR A 55 -10.47 -2.71 0.94
C THR A 55 -11.02 -1.89 -0.23
N ASP A 56 -12.04 -1.06 0.01
CA ASP A 56 -12.60 -0.19 -1.02
C ASP A 56 -11.68 0.99 -1.31
N ASP A 57 -11.10 1.58 -0.26
CA ASP A 57 -10.11 2.66 -0.41
C ASP A 57 -8.89 2.22 -1.23
N VAL A 58 -8.37 1.01 -0.98
CA VAL A 58 -7.25 0.44 -1.77
C VAL A 58 -7.65 0.18 -3.22
N ALA A 59 -8.86 -0.32 -3.46
CA ALA A 59 -9.35 -0.54 -4.82
C ALA A 59 -9.45 0.78 -5.60
N GLN A 60 -9.96 1.85 -4.97
CA GLN A 60 -10.02 3.18 -5.59
C GLN A 60 -8.64 3.74 -5.91
N ILE A 61 -7.65 3.50 -5.05
CA ILE A 61 -6.26 3.92 -5.29
C ILE A 61 -5.68 3.20 -6.50
N TYR A 62 -5.91 1.89 -6.61
CA TYR A 62 -5.49 1.13 -7.80
C TYR A 62 -6.23 1.57 -9.06
N ASP A 63 -7.55 1.77 -9.01
CA ASP A 63 -8.35 2.20 -10.16
C ASP A 63 -7.87 3.58 -10.68
N LYS A 64 -7.56 4.51 -9.76
CA LYS A 64 -6.95 5.80 -10.12
C LYS A 64 -5.56 5.61 -10.75
N CYS A 65 -4.71 4.79 -10.15
CA CYS A 65 -3.37 4.50 -10.66
C CYS A 65 -3.42 3.90 -12.07
N MET A 66 -4.34 2.97 -12.32
CA MET A 66 -4.58 2.38 -13.63
C MET A 66 -4.98 3.44 -14.66
N ALA A 67 -5.95 4.30 -14.34
CA ALA A 67 -6.40 5.35 -15.25
C ALA A 67 -5.28 6.33 -15.63
N GLU A 68 -4.46 6.74 -14.67
CA GLU A 68 -3.32 7.62 -14.92
C GLU A 68 -2.23 6.91 -15.75
N LEU A 69 -1.93 5.63 -15.47
CA LEU A 69 -1.01 4.81 -16.28
C LEU A 69 -1.49 4.65 -17.73
N GLU A 70 -2.77 4.37 -17.93
CA GLU A 70 -3.39 4.26 -19.25
C GLU A 70 -3.30 5.59 -20.01
N GLN A 71 -3.55 6.71 -19.35
CA GLN A 71 -3.40 8.04 -19.93
C GLN A 71 -1.95 8.29 -20.40
N HIS A 72 -0.96 7.94 -19.57
CA HIS A 72 0.44 8.03 -19.97
C HIS A 72 0.73 7.15 -21.19
N LEU A 73 0.27 5.90 -21.22
CA LEU A 73 0.47 4.98 -22.34
C LEU A 73 -0.21 5.46 -23.63
N GLN A 74 -1.41 6.02 -23.54
CA GLN A 74 -2.14 6.58 -24.69
C GLN A 74 -1.45 7.81 -25.29
N SER A 75 -0.72 8.57 -24.47
CA SER A 75 0.05 9.72 -24.93
C SER A 75 1.36 9.35 -25.65
N VAL A 76 1.76 8.07 -25.65
CA VAL A 76 2.97 7.61 -26.35
C VAL A 76 2.71 7.57 -27.86
N PRO A 77 3.56 8.20 -28.69
CA PRO A 77 3.43 8.13 -30.14
C PRO A 77 3.41 6.69 -30.66
N HIS A 78 2.56 6.41 -31.65
CA HIS A 78 2.43 5.07 -32.23
C HIS A 78 3.75 4.52 -32.81
N THR A 79 4.65 5.40 -33.26
CA THR A 79 6.00 5.03 -33.72
C THR A 79 6.85 4.37 -32.63
N LEU A 80 6.56 4.66 -31.36
CA LEU A 80 7.24 4.11 -30.18
C LEU A 80 6.45 2.96 -29.54
N ALA A 81 5.34 2.50 -30.13
CA ALA A 81 4.49 1.47 -29.53
C ALA A 81 5.23 0.15 -29.27
N MET A 82 6.16 -0.22 -30.16
CA MET A 82 6.99 -1.44 -30.05
C MET A 82 8.29 -1.19 -29.26
N ASN A 83 8.50 0.01 -28.72
CA ASN A 83 9.68 0.29 -27.92
C ASN A 83 9.67 -0.56 -26.62
N PRO A 84 10.79 -1.16 -26.21
CA PRO A 84 10.88 -1.98 -25.00
C PRO A 84 10.35 -1.30 -23.74
N GLN A 85 10.57 0.00 -23.56
CA GLN A 85 10.06 0.75 -22.42
C GLN A 85 8.55 0.88 -22.45
N THR A 86 7.98 1.07 -23.64
CA THR A 86 6.51 1.11 -23.80
C THR A 86 5.90 -0.25 -23.48
N GLN A 87 6.57 -1.35 -23.87
CA GLN A 87 6.15 -2.70 -23.51
C GLN A 87 6.29 -2.96 -22.00
N ALA A 88 7.36 -2.51 -21.37
CA ALA A 88 7.55 -2.59 -19.93
C ALA A 88 6.46 -1.81 -19.16
N LEU A 89 6.05 -0.63 -19.64
CA LEU A 89 4.93 0.12 -19.06
C LEU A 89 3.58 -0.61 -19.20
N ARG A 90 3.34 -1.31 -20.31
CA ARG A 90 2.16 -2.16 -20.47
C ARG A 90 2.18 -3.32 -19.47
N SER A 91 3.33 -3.98 -19.31
CA SER A 91 3.52 -5.03 -18.31
C SER A 91 3.37 -4.51 -16.87
N LEU A 92 3.77 -3.26 -16.60
CA LEU A 92 3.53 -2.60 -15.31
C LEU A 92 2.04 -2.40 -15.06
N LEU A 93 1.28 -1.91 -16.05
CA LEU A 93 -0.17 -1.77 -15.95
C LEU A 93 -0.87 -3.11 -15.68
N GLU A 94 -0.47 -4.19 -16.37
CA GLU A 94 -0.98 -5.53 -16.12
C GLU A 94 -0.71 -5.98 -14.68
N ALA A 95 0.47 -5.69 -14.12
CA ALA A 95 0.78 -6.00 -12.74
C ALA A 95 -0.09 -5.20 -11.74
N VAL A 96 -0.44 -3.95 -12.06
CA VAL A 96 -1.41 -3.17 -11.25
C VAL A 96 -2.78 -3.83 -11.27
N VAL A 97 -3.26 -4.25 -12.45
CA VAL A 97 -4.53 -4.97 -12.60
C VAL A 97 -4.56 -6.25 -11.78
N VAL A 98 -3.46 -7.02 -11.81
CA VAL A 98 -3.33 -8.24 -11.00
C VAL A 98 -3.42 -7.93 -9.51
N ALA A 99 -2.63 -6.97 -9.01
CA ALA A 99 -2.63 -6.59 -7.60
C ALA A 99 -4.01 -6.06 -7.12
N ARG A 100 -4.69 -5.31 -7.98
CA ARG A 100 -6.04 -4.79 -7.73
C ARG A 100 -7.08 -5.91 -7.61
N ASN A 101 -6.98 -6.93 -8.47
CA ASN A 101 -7.93 -8.04 -8.52
C ASN A 101 -7.67 -9.10 -7.45
N SER A 102 -6.41 -9.37 -7.13
CA SER A 102 -6.05 -10.39 -6.14
C SER A 102 -6.25 -9.91 -4.70
N ARG A 103 -6.10 -8.60 -4.44
CA ARG A 103 -6.29 -7.96 -3.13
C ARG A 103 -5.43 -8.57 -2.02
N ASP A 104 -4.25 -9.06 -2.36
CA ASP A 104 -3.34 -9.70 -1.42
C ASP A 104 -1.96 -9.00 -1.39
N ALA A 105 -1.23 -9.22 -0.30
CA ALA A 105 0.06 -8.56 -0.06
C ALA A 105 1.21 -9.10 -0.94
N ILE A 106 1.10 -10.32 -1.48
CA ILE A 106 2.11 -10.92 -2.35
C ILE A 106 2.05 -10.26 -3.72
N ALA A 107 0.87 -10.07 -4.30
CA ALA A 107 0.71 -9.36 -5.56
C ALA A 107 1.17 -7.90 -5.47
N ALA A 108 0.88 -7.22 -4.35
CA ALA A 108 1.37 -5.86 -4.11
C ALA A 108 2.90 -5.80 -3.94
N LEU A 109 3.51 -6.81 -3.32
CA LEU A 109 4.96 -6.93 -3.24
C LEU A 109 5.58 -7.13 -4.63
N GLY A 110 5.02 -8.02 -5.45
CA GLY A 110 5.47 -8.24 -6.83
C GLY A 110 5.35 -6.98 -7.70
N LEU A 111 4.25 -6.24 -7.55
CA LEU A 111 4.07 -4.95 -8.21
C LEU A 111 5.13 -3.92 -7.76
N LEU A 112 5.38 -3.82 -6.45
CA LEU A 112 6.41 -2.93 -5.89
C LEU A 112 7.80 -3.29 -6.44
N GLN A 113 8.15 -4.57 -6.43
CA GLN A 113 9.43 -5.05 -6.95
C GLN A 113 9.59 -4.68 -8.43
N LYS A 114 8.58 -4.94 -9.25
CA LYS A 114 8.56 -4.58 -10.66
C LYS A 114 8.76 -3.08 -10.88
N ALA A 115 8.10 -2.25 -10.06
CA ALA A 115 8.24 -0.80 -10.13
C ALA A 115 9.66 -0.32 -9.74
N VAL A 116 10.29 -0.96 -8.75
CA VAL A 116 11.67 -0.66 -8.34
C VAL A 116 12.67 -1.12 -9.39
N GLU A 117 12.52 -2.34 -9.92
CA GLU A 117 13.38 -2.90 -10.97
C GLU A 117 13.37 -2.01 -12.21
N GLY A 118 12.19 -1.57 -12.66
CA GLY A 118 12.09 -0.68 -13.80
C GLY A 118 12.79 0.66 -13.58
N LEU A 119 12.78 1.22 -12.37
CA LEU A 119 13.53 2.46 -12.07
C LEU A 119 15.04 2.26 -12.02
N LEU A 120 15.50 1.08 -11.62
CA LEU A 120 16.92 0.72 -11.58
C LEU A 120 17.47 0.35 -12.97
N ASP A 121 16.60 -0.14 -13.86
CA ASP A 121 16.98 -0.42 -15.24
C ASP A 121 17.26 0.88 -16.00
N ALA A 122 18.55 1.22 -16.09
CA ALA A 122 19.05 2.41 -16.75
C ALA A 122 18.96 2.26 -18.27
N THR A 123 17.80 2.59 -18.83
CA THR A 123 17.58 2.58 -20.29
C THR A 123 18.32 3.74 -20.96
N SER A 124 19.60 3.52 -21.23
CA SER A 124 20.44 4.45 -21.99
C SER A 124 20.03 4.44 -23.46
N GLY A 125 19.93 5.61 -24.09
CA GLY A 125 19.67 5.75 -25.53
C GLY A 125 18.20 5.77 -25.96
N ALA A 126 17.27 5.77 -25.01
CA ALA A 126 15.87 6.01 -25.30
C ALA A 126 15.54 7.51 -25.48
N ASP A 127 14.43 7.77 -26.15
CA ASP A 127 13.85 9.11 -26.27
C ASP A 127 13.62 9.74 -24.88
N ALA A 128 13.98 11.01 -24.72
CA ALA A 128 14.01 11.66 -23.41
C ALA A 128 12.60 11.81 -22.81
N ASP A 129 11.59 12.08 -23.63
CA ASP A 129 10.20 12.20 -23.19
C ASP A 129 9.62 10.83 -22.83
N LEU A 130 9.96 9.79 -23.58
CA LEU A 130 9.62 8.41 -23.22
C LEU A 130 10.26 7.99 -21.90
N LEU A 131 11.54 8.33 -21.69
CA LEU A 131 12.26 8.05 -20.44
C LEU A 131 11.67 8.76 -19.23
N LEU A 132 11.29 10.03 -19.38
CA LEU A 132 10.64 10.78 -18.32
C LEU A 132 9.33 10.11 -17.92
N ARG A 133 8.46 9.85 -18.91
CA ARG A 133 7.19 9.16 -18.71
C ARG A 133 7.38 7.78 -18.09
N TYR A 134 8.39 7.05 -18.53
CA TYR A 134 8.72 5.74 -17.99
C TYR A 134 8.98 5.83 -16.47
N ARG A 135 9.81 6.78 -16.03
CA ARG A 135 10.08 7.01 -14.60
C ARG A 135 8.84 7.48 -13.84
N GLU A 136 8.06 8.39 -14.42
CA GLU A 136 6.84 8.91 -13.81
C GLU A 136 5.82 7.80 -13.54
N CYS A 137 5.59 6.89 -14.49
CA CYS A 137 4.71 5.75 -14.33
C CYS A 137 5.14 4.81 -13.18
N HIS A 138 6.44 4.53 -13.06
CA HIS A 138 6.93 3.68 -11.97
C HIS A 138 6.80 4.38 -10.61
N LEU A 139 7.10 5.68 -10.55
CA LEU A 139 6.92 6.49 -9.34
C LEU A 139 5.45 6.65 -8.95
N LEU A 140 4.54 6.75 -9.92
CA LEU A 140 3.09 6.78 -9.70
C LEU A 140 2.63 5.53 -8.96
N VAL A 141 3.04 4.34 -9.42
CA VAL A 141 2.74 3.07 -8.76
C VAL A 141 3.28 3.03 -7.34
N LEU A 142 4.53 3.43 -7.12
CA LEU A 142 5.12 3.45 -5.79
C LEU A 142 4.40 4.43 -4.84
N LYS A 143 4.00 5.60 -5.34
CA LYS A 143 3.21 6.57 -4.57
C LYS A 143 1.83 6.04 -4.23
N ALA A 144 1.15 5.35 -5.15
CA ALA A 144 -0.13 4.71 -4.90
C ALA A 144 -0.03 3.67 -3.77
N LEU A 145 1.00 2.83 -3.79
CA LEU A 145 1.23 1.84 -2.72
C LEU A 145 1.57 2.51 -1.38
N GLN A 146 2.28 3.64 -1.41
CA GLN A 146 2.66 4.42 -0.22
C GLN A 146 1.51 5.21 0.42
N ASP A 147 0.36 5.36 -0.25
CA ASP A 147 -0.81 6.05 0.31
C ASP A 147 -1.17 5.41 1.66
N GLY A 148 -1.48 6.24 2.66
CA GLY A 148 -1.79 5.78 4.02
C GLY A 148 -3.06 4.92 4.10
N ARG A 149 -3.95 5.02 3.11
CA ARG A 149 -5.12 4.16 2.95
C ARG A 149 -4.80 2.84 2.23
N ALA A 150 -3.62 2.73 1.62
CA ALA A 150 -3.08 1.51 1.04
C ALA A 150 -2.11 0.81 2.00
N TYR A 151 -0.83 0.65 1.63
CA TYR A 151 0.16 -0.06 2.45
C TYR A 151 0.98 0.89 3.32
N GLY A 152 0.98 2.19 3.01
CA GLY A 152 1.67 3.22 3.76
C GLY A 152 3.19 3.25 3.56
N SER A 153 3.78 4.42 3.83
CA SER A 153 5.22 4.64 3.68
C SER A 153 6.12 3.66 4.46
N PRO A 154 5.81 3.25 5.72
CA PRO A 154 6.67 2.33 6.47
C PRO A 154 6.83 0.97 5.79
N TRP A 155 5.73 0.40 5.29
CA TRP A 155 5.77 -0.88 4.59
C TRP A 155 6.52 -0.75 3.27
N CYS A 156 6.19 0.24 2.45
CA CYS A 156 6.85 0.46 1.17
C CYS A 156 8.35 0.69 1.32
N ASN A 157 8.79 1.56 2.22
CA ASN A 157 10.20 1.85 2.43
C ASN A 157 10.98 0.61 2.86
N LYS A 158 10.38 -0.23 3.73
CA LYS A 158 10.97 -1.52 4.11
C LYS A 158 11.14 -2.43 2.90
N GLN A 159 10.11 -2.58 2.06
CA GLN A 159 10.21 -3.46 0.88
C GLN A 159 11.17 -2.91 -0.17
N ILE A 160 11.13 -1.61 -0.48
CA ILE A 160 12.06 -0.95 -1.42
C ILE A 160 13.51 -1.17 -0.96
N THR A 161 13.81 -0.91 0.32
CA THR A 161 15.15 -1.11 0.88
C THR A 161 15.60 -2.56 0.72
N ARG A 162 14.72 -3.52 1.01
CA ARG A 162 14.99 -4.95 0.81
C ARG A 162 15.25 -5.27 -0.66
N SER A 163 14.41 -4.79 -1.58
CA SER A 163 14.57 -5.02 -3.02
C SER A 163 15.91 -4.52 -3.54
N VAL A 164 16.30 -3.30 -3.17
CA VAL A 164 17.59 -2.72 -3.58
C VAL A 164 18.76 -3.52 -3.01
N ILE A 165 18.71 -3.92 -1.74
CA ILE A 165 19.76 -4.73 -1.11
C ILE A 165 19.88 -6.09 -1.79
N ILE A 166 18.75 -6.79 -2.01
CA ILE A 166 18.72 -8.12 -2.63
C ILE A 166 19.31 -8.06 -4.05
N MET A 167 18.93 -7.07 -4.85
CA MET A 167 19.47 -6.86 -6.20
C MET A 167 20.97 -6.53 -6.18
N THR A 168 21.42 -5.70 -5.23
CA THR A 168 22.84 -5.34 -5.09
C THR A 168 23.70 -6.52 -4.67
N LEU A 169 23.16 -7.41 -3.82
CA LEU A 169 23.85 -8.59 -3.32
C LEU A 169 23.77 -9.79 -4.28
N GLY A 170 23.03 -9.67 -5.40
CA GLY A 170 22.90 -10.72 -6.40
C GLY A 170 22.20 -11.99 -5.89
N VAL A 171 21.46 -11.90 -4.78
CA VAL A 171 20.72 -13.03 -4.22
C VAL A 171 19.40 -13.09 -4.98
N GLY A 172 19.21 -14.10 -5.84
CA GLY A 172 17.94 -14.28 -6.55
C GLY A 172 16.77 -14.38 -5.57
N TRP A 173 15.59 -13.95 -6.03
CA TRP A 173 14.33 -14.00 -5.27
C TRP A 173 13.87 -15.45 -5.04
N GLU A 174 14.58 -16.23 -4.24
CA GLU A 174 14.14 -17.56 -3.81
C GLU A 174 13.54 -17.47 -2.39
N LEU A 175 12.23 -17.16 -2.32
CA LEU A 175 11.33 -17.54 -1.23
C LEU A 175 9.91 -17.74 -1.76
#